data_AF-A0AAE2Y5P9-F1
#
_entry.id   AF-A0AAE2Y5P9-F1
#
_cell.length_a   1.000
_cell.length_b   1.000
_cell.length_c   1.000
_cell.angle_alpha   90.00
_cell.angle_beta   90.00
_cell.angle_gamma   90.00
#
_symmetry.space_group_name_H-M   'P 1'
#
loop_
_entity.id
_entity.type
_entity.pdbx_description
1 polymer ?
#
loop_
_entity_poly.entity_id
_entity_poly.type
_entity_poly.pdbx_seq_one_letter_code
_entity_poly.pdbx_strand_id
1 'polypeptide(L)'
;MIREAELHSFAEKLVGLCAVSFVVYGSEARGDALPDSDIDVLAILPDYSQDVAKTISEIAFRASLEVGRKISVEIYSMDDFHFMVKEKFPFALGIYSAYKILFDNGFFREQMNILEDMEKRGEIKRYSHSRVWVAK
;
A
#
# COMPACT_ATOMS: atom_id res chain seq x y z
N MET A 1 10.35 -14.25 1.41
CA MET A 1 9.31 -14.07 0.39
C MET A 1 8.05 -14.73 0.90
N ILE A 2 7.01 -13.95 1.20
CA ILE A 2 5.69 -14.51 1.54
C ILE A 2 5.23 -15.36 0.35
N ARG A 3 4.65 -16.52 0.61
CA ARG A 3 4.12 -17.34 -0.48
C ARG A 3 2.89 -16.65 -1.06
N GLU A 4 2.76 -16.65 -2.38
CA GLU A 4 1.65 -16.00 -3.08
C GLU A 4 0.27 -16.47 -2.56
N ALA A 5 0.16 -17.74 -2.16
CA ALA A 5 -1.03 -18.31 -1.53
C ALA A 5 -1.42 -17.65 -0.20
N GLU A 6 -0.46 -17.21 0.61
CA GLU A 6 -0.72 -16.57 1.91
C GLU A 6 -1.24 -15.14 1.72
N LEU A 7 -0.69 -14.40 0.75
CA LEU A 7 -1.19 -13.09 0.34
C LEU A 7 -2.60 -13.18 -0.28
N HIS A 8 -2.86 -14.23 -1.06
CA HIS A 8 -4.19 -14.48 -1.62
C HIS A 8 -5.22 -14.77 -0.52
N SER A 9 -4.92 -15.65 0.44
CA SER A 9 -5.82 -15.93 1.58
C SER A 9 -6.13 -14.68 2.41
N PHE A 10 -5.12 -13.82 2.62
CA PHE A 10 -5.31 -12.52 3.26
C PHE A 10 -6.21 -11.61 2.42
N ALA A 11 -5.96 -11.49 1.12
CA ALA A 11 -6.77 -10.68 0.22
C ALA A 11 -8.24 -11.16 0.16
N GLU A 12 -8.48 -12.47 0.08
CA GLU A 12 -9.82 -13.06 0.07
C GLU A 12 -10.63 -12.72 1.32
N LYS A 13 -10.01 -12.77 2.50
CA LYS A 13 -10.65 -12.38 3.78
C LYS A 13 -11.03 -10.89 3.81
N LEU A 14 -10.38 -10.07 2.99
CA LEU A 14 -10.56 -8.62 2.99
C LEU A 14 -11.53 -8.11 1.91
N VAL A 15 -11.72 -8.84 0.80
CA VAL A 15 -12.65 -8.47 -0.28
C VAL A 15 -14.09 -8.28 0.23
N GLY A 16 -14.47 -8.96 1.33
CA GLY A 16 -15.79 -8.81 1.96
C GLY A 16 -16.00 -7.52 2.76
N LEU A 17 -14.99 -6.66 2.90
CA LEU A 17 -15.02 -5.48 3.79
C LEU A 17 -15.30 -4.14 3.06
N CYS A 18 -15.83 -4.19 1.84
CA CYS A 18 -16.07 -3.01 0.99
C CYS A 18 -14.80 -2.18 0.71
N ALA A 19 -13.61 -2.77 0.84
CA ALA A 19 -12.37 -2.08 0.53
C ALA A 19 -12.24 -1.80 -0.97
N VAL A 20 -11.53 -0.72 -1.29
CA VAL A 20 -11.29 -0.22 -2.65
C VAL A 20 -10.02 -0.84 -3.21
N SER A 21 -8.96 -0.89 -2.39
CA SER A 21 -7.66 -1.44 -2.79
C SER A 21 -6.89 -2.00 -1.58
N PHE A 22 -6.13 -3.07 -1.81
CA PHE A 22 -5.09 -3.58 -0.92
C PHE A 22 -3.77 -3.72 -1.68
N VAL A 23 -2.71 -3.12 -1.14
CA VAL A 23 -1.45 -2.99 -1.85
C VAL A 23 -0.30 -3.27 -0.88
N VAL A 24 0.56 -4.23 -1.21
CA VAL A 24 1.84 -4.39 -0.52
C VAL A 24 2.79 -3.32 -1.02
N TYR A 25 3.45 -2.63 -0.11
CA TYR A 25 4.52 -1.67 -0.43
C TYR A 25 5.75 -1.97 0.42
N GLY A 26 6.71 -1.05 0.44
CA GLY A 26 7.87 -1.20 1.32
C GLY A 26 8.89 -2.21 0.81
N SER A 27 9.59 -2.86 1.74
CA SER A 27 10.74 -3.72 1.40
C SER A 27 10.35 -4.99 0.64
N GLU A 28 9.17 -5.55 0.93
CA GLU A 28 8.62 -6.69 0.19
C GLU A 28 8.40 -6.33 -1.28
N ALA A 29 7.76 -5.19 -1.56
CA ALA A 29 7.51 -4.76 -2.92
C ALA A 29 8.80 -4.36 -3.68
N ARG A 30 9.82 -3.85 -2.97
CA ARG A 30 11.13 -3.54 -3.56
C ARG A 30 12.01 -4.76 -3.82
N GLY A 31 11.68 -5.91 -3.22
CA GLY A 31 12.52 -7.11 -3.26
C GLY A 31 13.78 -7.03 -2.39
N ASP A 32 13.83 -6.10 -1.43
CA ASP A 32 14.93 -5.94 -0.48
C ASP A 32 14.55 -6.27 0.98
N ALA A 33 13.42 -6.98 1.16
CA ALA A 33 13.00 -7.48 2.46
C ALA A 33 14.00 -8.48 3.06
N LEU A 34 14.36 -8.23 4.31
CA LEU A 34 15.11 -9.16 5.15
C LEU A 34 14.13 -10.17 5.80
N PRO A 35 14.61 -11.32 6.29
CA PRO A 35 13.76 -12.34 6.90
C PRO A 35 12.88 -11.84 8.06
N ASP A 36 13.36 -10.82 8.79
CA ASP A 36 12.71 -10.18 9.92
C ASP A 36 11.96 -8.89 9.57
N SER A 37 11.96 -8.49 8.29
CA SER A 37 11.23 -7.29 7.86
C SER A 37 9.72 -7.45 8.06
N ASP A 38 9.07 -6.38 8.48
CA ASP A 38 7.61 -6.27 8.44
C ASP A 38 7.10 -6.35 6.99
N ILE A 39 5.83 -6.70 6.85
CA ILE A 39 5.09 -6.74 5.60
C ILE A 39 4.14 -5.54 5.62
N ASP A 40 4.48 -4.50 4.86
CA ASP A 40 3.70 -3.27 4.83
C ASP A 40 2.57 -3.37 3.81
N VAL A 41 1.34 -3.15 4.27
CA VAL A 41 0.13 -3.19 3.46
C VAL A 41 -0.61 -1.86 3.58
N LEU A 42 -0.96 -1.29 2.44
CA LEU A 42 -1.90 -0.18 2.33
C LEU A 42 -3.31 -0.76 2.11
N ALA A 43 -4.26 -0.31 2.90
CA ALA A 43 -5.69 -0.54 2.70
C ALA A 43 -6.38 0.79 2.40
N ILE A 44 -7.07 0.86 1.27
CA ILE A 44 -7.89 2.01 0.90
C ILE A 44 -9.36 1.61 1.03
N LEU A 45 -10.12 2.39 1.79
CA LEU A 45 -11.56 2.24 1.99
C LEU A 45 -12.31 3.38 1.29
N PRO A 46 -13.60 3.21 0.92
CA PRO A 46 -14.39 4.31 0.39
C PRO A 46 -14.40 5.50 1.36
N ASP A 47 -14.69 5.21 2.63
CA ASP A 47 -14.64 6.13 3.76
C ASP A 47 -13.96 5.45 4.96
N TYR A 48 -13.36 6.24 5.84
CA TYR A 48 -12.77 5.69 7.07
C TYR A 48 -13.87 5.20 8.02
N SER A 49 -13.76 3.96 8.47
CA SER A 49 -14.61 3.38 9.50
C SER A 49 -13.75 2.69 10.56
N GLN A 50 -13.91 3.10 11.82
CA GLN A 50 -13.17 2.52 12.93
C GLN A 50 -13.44 1.02 13.11
N ASP A 51 -14.68 0.58 12.89
CA ASP A 51 -15.06 -0.83 12.99
C ASP A 51 -14.42 -1.69 11.89
N VAL A 52 -14.39 -1.16 10.67
CA VAL A 52 -13.70 -1.81 9.53
C VAL A 52 -12.20 -1.84 9.78
N ALA A 53 -11.62 -0.72 10.24
CA ALA A 53 -10.20 -0.63 10.58
C ALA A 53 -9.77 -1.63 11.66
N LYS A 54 -10.60 -1.80 12.70
CA LYS A 54 -10.40 -2.82 13.73
C LYS A 54 -10.44 -4.23 13.14
N THR A 55 -11.43 -4.51 12.29
CA THR A 55 -11.57 -5.81 11.62
C THR A 55 -10.36 -6.14 10.75
N ILE A 56 -9.88 -5.18 9.96
CA ILE A 56 -8.66 -5.30 9.14
C ILE A 56 -7.44 -5.59 10.04
N SER A 57 -7.32 -4.88 11.16
CA SER A 57 -6.22 -5.08 12.12
C SER A 57 -6.26 -6.49 12.75
N GLU A 58 -7.44 -7.01 13.09
CA GLU A 58 -7.60 -8.36 13.62
C GLU A 58 -7.26 -9.44 12.59
N ILE A 59 -7.64 -9.24 11.32
CA ILE A 59 -7.29 -10.15 10.22
C ILE A 59 -5.77 -10.12 9.99
N ALA A 60 -5.16 -8.93 9.96
CA ALA A 60 -3.72 -8.76 9.80
C ALA A 60 -2.92 -9.40 10.94
N PHE A 61 -3.40 -9.28 12.18
CA PHE A 61 -2.80 -9.94 13.33
C PHE A 61 -2.82 -11.47 13.18
N ARG A 62 -3.96 -12.07 12.82
CA ARG A 62 -4.06 -13.52 12.61
C ARG A 62 -3.16 -13.98 11.47
N ALA A 63 -3.17 -13.27 10.35
CA ALA A 63 -2.29 -13.56 9.21
C ALA A 63 -0.80 -13.43 9.59
N SER A 64 -0.45 -12.47 10.47
CA SER A 64 0.92 -12.33 10.97
C SER A 64 1.39 -13.57 11.73
N LEU A 65 0.50 -14.17 12.55
CA LEU A 65 0.79 -15.41 13.27
C LEU A 65 0.95 -16.60 12.31
N GLU A 66 0.10 -16.70 11.29
CA GLU A 66 0.16 -17.75 10.27
C GLU A 66 1.46 -17.69 9.44
N VAL A 67 1.89 -16.48 9.06
CA VAL A 67 3.10 -16.24 8.25
C VAL A 67 4.38 -16.23 9.10
N GLY A 68 4.26 -16.02 10.41
CA GLY A 68 5.40 -15.88 11.32
C GLY A 68 6.16 -14.55 11.14
N ARG A 69 5.52 -13.54 10.54
CA ARG A 69 6.06 -12.19 10.30
C ARG A 69 4.97 -11.16 10.51
N LYS A 70 5.33 -9.99 11.03
CA LYS A 70 4.38 -8.90 11.29
C LYS A 70 3.87 -8.32 9.97
N ILE A 71 2.55 -8.26 9.83
CA ILE A 71 1.85 -7.52 8.77
C ILE A 71 1.36 -6.21 9.37
N SER A 72 1.90 -5.10 8.89
CA SER A 72 1.52 -3.74 9.29
C SER A 72 0.57 -3.18 8.25
N VAL A 73 -0.64 -2.76 8.66
CA VAL A 73 -1.64 -2.21 7.72
C VAL A 73 -1.87 -0.73 8.00
N GLU A 74 -1.58 0.10 7.01
CA GLU A 74 -1.95 1.52 7.00
C GLU A 74 -3.28 1.69 6.26
N ILE A 75 -4.23 2.38 6.90
CA ILE A 75 -5.62 2.46 6.42
C ILE A 75 -5.98 3.92 6.13
N TYR A 76 -6.44 4.19 4.92
CA TYR A 76 -6.87 5.52 4.49
C TYR A 76 -8.21 5.46 3.75
N SER A 77 -8.95 6.56 3.81
CA SER A 77 -10.08 6.77 2.89
C SER A 77 -9.57 7.06 1.47
N MET A 78 -10.45 6.95 0.47
CA MET A 78 -10.14 7.38 -0.90
C MET A 78 -9.72 8.85 -0.93
N ASP A 79 -10.45 9.72 -0.23
CA ASP A 79 -10.20 11.15 -0.21
C ASP A 79 -8.84 11.49 0.42
N ASP A 80 -8.51 10.88 1.57
CA ASP A 80 -7.22 11.11 2.23
C ASP A 80 -6.06 10.63 1.35
N PHE A 81 -6.19 9.46 0.73
CA PHE A 81 -5.14 8.93 -0.12
C PHE A 81 -4.97 9.75 -1.40
N HIS A 82 -6.07 10.17 -2.02
CA HIS A 82 -6.05 11.07 -3.16
C HIS A 82 -5.39 12.41 -2.82
N PHE A 83 -5.71 12.99 -1.66
CA PHE A 83 -5.09 14.20 -1.17
C PHE A 83 -3.57 14.03 -0.99
N MET A 84 -3.13 12.94 -0.34
CA MET A 84 -1.70 12.63 -0.19
C MET A 84 -0.97 12.52 -1.54
N VAL A 85 -1.62 11.93 -2.55
CA VAL A 85 -1.09 11.82 -3.91
C VAL A 85 -0.95 13.19 -4.56
N LYS A 86 -2.00 14.02 -4.51
CA LYS A 86 -1.99 15.37 -5.09
C LYS A 86 -0.95 16.28 -4.46
N GLU A 87 -0.84 16.22 -3.14
CA GLU A 87 0.12 17.01 -2.36
C GLU A 87 1.51 16.37 -2.28
N LYS A 88 1.75 15.29 -3.04
CA LYS A 88 3.06 14.64 -3.19
C LYS A 88 3.67 14.21 -1.85
N PHE A 89 2.83 13.71 -0.94
CA PHE A 89 3.27 13.31 0.39
C PHE A 89 4.35 12.23 0.29
N PRO A 90 5.41 12.26 1.13
CA PRO A 90 6.47 11.25 1.09
C PRO A 90 5.99 9.81 1.17
N PHE A 91 4.89 9.58 1.90
CA PHE A 91 4.25 8.25 1.99
C PHE A 91 3.74 7.75 0.63
N ALA A 92 2.96 8.57 -0.09
CA ALA A 92 2.44 8.22 -1.41
C ALA A 92 3.56 8.01 -2.44
N LEU A 93 4.60 8.87 -2.41
CA LEU A 93 5.80 8.71 -3.26
C LEU A 93 6.60 7.45 -2.91
N GLY A 94 6.66 7.12 -1.61
CA GLY A 94 7.25 5.89 -1.11
C GLY A 94 6.55 4.65 -1.65
N ILE A 95 5.21 4.65 -1.66
CA ILE A 95 4.41 3.57 -2.25
C ILE A 95 4.62 3.49 -3.77
N TYR A 96 4.55 4.62 -4.47
CA TYR A 96 4.77 4.68 -5.93
C TYR A 96 6.16 4.17 -6.34
N SER A 97 7.13 4.21 -5.43
CA SER A 97 8.49 3.68 -5.67
C SER A 97 8.52 2.18 -5.95
N ALA A 98 7.63 1.41 -5.32
CA ALA A 98 7.46 -0.02 -5.51
C ALA A 98 6.21 -0.50 -4.75
N TYR A 99 5.34 -1.20 -5.46
CA TYR A 99 4.13 -1.78 -4.88
C TYR A 99 3.75 -3.10 -5.59
N LYS A 100 3.01 -3.97 -4.90
CA LYS A 100 2.32 -5.13 -5.47
C LYS A 100 0.84 -5.03 -5.10
N ILE A 101 -0.01 -4.92 -6.12
CA ILE A 101 -1.47 -4.88 -5.94
C ILE A 101 -1.95 -6.29 -5.58
N LEU A 102 -2.62 -6.43 -4.44
CA LEU A 102 -3.34 -7.66 -4.06
C LEU A 102 -4.78 -7.60 -4.57
N PHE A 103 -5.40 -6.43 -4.41
CA PHE A 103 -6.74 -6.13 -4.87
C PHE A 103 -6.83 -4.64 -5.21
N ASP A 104 -7.55 -4.29 -6.27
CA ASP A 104 -7.84 -2.91 -6.63
C ASP A 104 -9.01 -2.86 -7.60
N ASN A 105 -10.00 -2.01 -7.32
CA ASN A 105 -11.15 -1.77 -8.20
C ASN A 105 -10.87 -0.73 -9.31
N GLY A 106 -9.65 -0.20 -9.37
CA GLY A 106 -9.19 0.79 -10.36
C GLY A 106 -8.72 2.10 -9.73
N PHE A 107 -9.18 2.42 -8.52
CA PHE A 107 -8.83 3.66 -7.83
C PHE A 107 -7.33 3.80 -7.59
N PHE A 108 -6.65 2.76 -7.08
CA PHE A 108 -5.23 2.85 -6.77
C PHE A 108 -4.40 3.05 -8.04
N ARG A 109 -4.73 2.34 -9.12
CA ARG A 109 -4.06 2.54 -10.43
C ARG A 109 -4.24 3.97 -10.95
N GLU A 110 -5.42 4.55 -10.79
CA GLU A 110 -5.65 5.96 -11.14
C GLU A 110 -4.72 6.89 -10.36
N GLN A 111 -4.55 6.66 -9.05
CA GLN A 111 -3.62 7.46 -8.22
C GLN A 111 -2.16 7.32 -8.68
N MET A 112 -1.73 6.11 -9.07
CA MET A 112 -0.38 5.90 -9.59
C MET A 112 -0.17 6.60 -10.93
N ASN A 113 -1.17 6.63 -11.81
CA ASN A 113 -1.12 7.37 -13.07
C ASN A 113 -0.95 8.88 -12.84
N ILE A 114 -1.59 9.45 -11.81
CA ILE A 114 -1.41 10.86 -11.44
C ILE A 114 0.05 11.14 -11.08
N LEU A 115 0.68 10.28 -10.27
CA LEU A 115 2.10 10.42 -9.91
C LEU A 115 3.02 10.24 -11.12
N GLU A 116 2.72 9.26 -11.98
CA GLU A 116 3.46 9.05 -13.23
C GLU A 116 3.40 10.29 -14.14
N ASP A 117 2.23 10.92 -14.26
CA ASP A 117 2.07 12.14 -15.04
C ASP A 117 2.77 13.35 -14.40
N MET A 118 2.77 13.46 -13.07
CA MET A 118 3.57 14.47 -12.34
C MET A 118 5.08 14.27 -12.58
N GLU A 119 5.54 13.02 -12.62
CA GLU A 119 6.93 12.68 -12.90
C GLU A 119 7.31 13.06 -14.33
N LYS A 120 6.46 12.74 -15.32
CA LYS A 120 6.63 13.13 -16.73
C LYS A 120 6.70 14.66 -16.91
N ARG A 121 5.90 15.40 -16.13
CA ARG A 121 5.94 16.88 -16.11
C ARG A 121 7.12 17.45 -15.31
N GLY A 122 7.88 16.62 -14.62
CA GLY A 122 9.03 17.01 -13.83
C GLY A 122 8.69 17.75 -12.52
N GLU A 123 7.44 17.60 -12.06
CA GLU A 123 6.94 18.10 -10.78
C GLU A 123 7.42 17.26 -9.60
N ILE A 124 7.60 15.95 -9.83
CA ILE A 124 8.29 15.05 -8.91
C ILE A 124 9.46 14.40 -9.64
N LYS A 125 10.51 14.06 -8.91
CA LYS A 125 11.67 13.36 -9.46
C LYS A 125 12.26 12.41 -8.44
N ARG A 126 12.46 11.15 -8.83
CA ARG A 126 13.19 10.16 -8.04
C ARG A 126 14.68 10.18 -8.37
N TYR A 127 15.52 10.25 -7.35
CA TYR A 127 16.95 10.01 -7.47
C TYR A 127 17.24 8.56 -7.09
N SER A 128 17.42 7.68 -8.08
CA SER A 128 17.55 6.23 -7.89
C SER A 128 18.67 5.81 -6.94
N HIS A 129 19.80 6.52 -6.94
CA HIS A 129 20.95 6.22 -6.10
C HIS A 129 20.71 6.47 -4.61
N SER A 130 19.94 7.50 -4.27
CA SER A 130 19.61 7.85 -2.88
C SER A 130 18.22 7.37 -2.45
N ARG A 131 17.41 6.88 -3.40
CA ARG A 131 15.98 6.54 -3.21
C ARG A 131 15.14 7.71 -2.68
N VAL A 132 15.60 8.94 -2.91
CA VAL A 132 14.93 10.17 -2.48
C VAL A 132 14.02 10.69 -3.59
N TRP A 133 12.84 11.15 -3.19
CA TRP A 133 11.97 11.95 -4.04
C TRP A 133 12.15 13.43 -3.75
N VAL A 134 12.13 14.23 -4.81
CA VAL A 134 12.04 15.69 -4.72
C VAL A 134 10.76 16.12 -5.42
N ALA A 135 9.91 16.82 -4.68
CA ALA A 135 8.74 17.50 -5.21
C ALA A 135 9.08 18.98 -5.44
N LYS A 136 8.63 19.53 -6.57
CA LYS A 136 8.68 20.95 -6.91
C LYS A 136 7.31 21.59 -6.80
#